data_AF-A0ABD4RI63-F1
#
_entry.id   AF-A0ABD4RI63-F1
#
_cell.length_a   1.000
_cell.length_b   1.000
_cell.length_c   1.000
_cell.angle_alpha   90.00
_cell.angle_beta   90.00
_cell.angle_gamma   90.00
#
_symmetry.space_group_name_H-M   'P 1'
#
loop_
_entity.id
_entity.type
_entity.pdbx_description
1 polymer ?
#
loop_
_entity_poly.entity_id
_entity_poly.type
_entity_poly.pdbx_seq_one_letter_code
_entity_poly.pdbx_strand_id
1 'polypeptide(L)'
;MNKSTHKKLLENLKKGTDESIAKIIEDKKNFPSFDNITYNDDLTEFNIFVDKQSYNSIQSLGVLAFYFTGNMYQAMNCVSSDKINTTVNFIDSSTKEVIESGNSKDMGNSFN
;
A
#
# COMPACT_ATOMS: atom_id res chain seq x y z
N MET A 1 6.21 20.46 -17.36
CA MET A 1 6.82 20.24 -16.02
C MET A 1 8.31 19.98 -16.21
N ASN A 2 9.20 20.63 -15.44
CA ASN A 2 10.62 20.32 -15.49
C ASN A 2 10.95 19.13 -14.55
N LYS A 3 12.10 18.48 -14.75
CA LYS A 3 12.50 17.29 -13.97
C LYS A 3 12.55 17.54 -12.46
N SER A 4 12.93 18.74 -12.03
CA SER A 4 13.00 19.10 -10.60
C SER A 4 11.62 19.20 -9.97
N THR A 5 10.65 19.81 -10.66
CA THR A 5 9.26 19.88 -10.21
C THR A 5 8.62 18.50 -10.16
N HIS A 6 8.89 17.64 -11.14
CA HIS A 6 8.41 16.25 -11.14
C HIS A 6 8.96 15.44 -9.96
N LYS A 7 10.28 15.53 -9.71
CA LYS A 7 10.90 14.86 -8.56
C LYS A 7 10.29 15.31 -7.23
N LYS A 8 10.11 16.62 -7.04
CA LYS A 8 9.47 17.17 -5.84
C LYS A 8 8.03 16.70 -5.66
N LEU A 9 7.28 16.57 -6.77
CA LEU A 9 5.92 16.03 -6.73
C LEU A 9 5.94 14.59 -6.20
N LEU A 10 6.81 13.73 -6.74
CA LEU A 10 6.93 12.34 -6.30
C LEU A 10 7.37 12.23 -4.83
N GLU A 11 8.34 13.05 -4.40
CA GLU A 11 8.77 13.10 -3.00
C GLU A 11 7.63 13.51 -2.05
N ASN A 12 6.81 14.49 -2.45
CA ASN A 12 5.64 14.91 -1.66
C ASN A 12 4.58 13.80 -1.57
N LEU A 13 4.38 13.02 -2.63
CA LEU A 13 3.46 11.87 -2.61
C LEU A 13 3.97 10.79 -1.65
N LYS A 14 5.28 10.50 -1.64
CA LYS A 14 5.89 9.59 -0.65
C LYS A 14 5.66 10.08 0.78
N LYS A 15 5.94 11.37 1.03
CA LYS A 15 5.71 11.97 2.35
C LYS A 15 4.25 11.86 2.81
N GLY A 16 3.29 12.14 1.92
CA GLY A 16 1.86 11.96 2.23
C GLY A 16 1.47 10.50 2.48
N THR A 17 2.17 9.56 1.84
CA THR A 17 2.02 8.12 2.09
C THR A 17 2.55 7.76 3.48
N ASP A 18 3.71 8.27 3.87
CA ASP A 18 4.29 8.07 5.21
C ASP A 18 3.36 8.61 6.32
N GLU A 19 2.81 9.81 6.12
CA GLU A 19 1.86 10.42 7.05
C GLU A 19 0.56 9.59 7.18
N SER A 20 0.08 9.02 6.06
CA SER A 20 -1.09 8.14 6.06
C SER A 20 -0.80 6.82 6.78
N ILE A 21 0.37 6.22 6.54
CA ILE A 21 0.82 4.99 7.20
C ILE A 21 0.91 5.20 8.72
N ALA A 22 1.53 6.30 9.18
CA ALA A 22 1.65 6.60 10.60
C ALA A 22 0.28 6.63 11.29
N LYS A 23 -0.71 7.32 10.68
CA LYS A 23 -2.08 7.38 11.21
C LYS A 23 -2.75 6.01 11.28
N ILE A 24 -2.54 5.16 10.27
CA ILE A 24 -3.10 3.80 10.26
C ILE A 24 -2.49 2.94 11.38
N ILE A 25 -1.18 3.01 11.57
CA ILE A 25 -0.47 2.26 12.62
C ILE A 25 -0.88 2.77 14.02
N GLU A 26 -1.09 4.07 14.18
CA GLU A 26 -1.55 4.69 15.44
C GLU A 26 -3.00 4.32 15.77
N ASP A 27 -3.85 4.09 14.76
CA ASP A 27 -5.25 3.72 14.94
C ASP A 27 -5.43 2.23 15.27
N LYS A 28 -4.96 1.85 16.46
CA LYS A 28 -5.13 0.49 17.01
C LYS A 28 -6.60 0.12 17.28
N LYS A 29 -7.51 1.09 17.24
CA LYS A 29 -8.95 0.81 17.40
C LYS A 29 -9.51 0.16 16.14
N ASN A 30 -9.14 0.66 14.96
CA ASN A 30 -9.61 0.13 13.68
C ASN A 30 -8.65 -0.91 13.08
N PHE A 31 -7.35 -0.79 13.34
CA PHE A 31 -6.29 -1.67 12.83
C PHE A 31 -5.46 -2.28 13.97
N PRO A 32 -6.08 -3.05 14.88
CA PRO A 32 -5.41 -3.58 16.06
C PRO A 32 -4.23 -4.51 15.73
N SER A 33 -4.27 -5.17 14.57
CA SER A 33 -3.24 -6.14 14.16
C SER A 33 -2.04 -5.51 13.46
N PHE A 34 -2.11 -4.25 13.03
CA PHE A 34 -1.09 -3.66 12.14
C PHE A 34 0.09 -3.13 12.96
N ASP A 35 1.25 -3.78 12.86
CA ASP A 35 2.46 -3.38 13.60
C ASP A 35 3.30 -2.37 12.83
N ASN A 36 3.47 -2.61 11.54
CA ASN A 36 4.31 -1.79 10.68
C ASN A 36 3.84 -1.89 9.22
N ILE A 37 4.12 -0.86 8.43
CA ILE A 37 3.87 -0.85 6.99
C ILE A 37 5.11 -0.30 6.30
N THR A 38 5.58 -1.02 5.31
CA THR A 38 6.70 -0.61 4.46
C THR A 38 6.30 -0.66 3.01
N TYR A 39 7.03 0.04 2.16
CA TYR A 39 6.79 0.03 0.72
C TYR A 39 8.10 0.16 -0.05
N ASN A 40 8.12 -0.31 -1.30
CA ASN A 40 9.27 -0.17 -2.17
C ASN A 40 9.34 1.25 -2.77
N ASP A 41 10.49 1.63 -3.33
CA ASP A 41 10.70 3.01 -3.79
C ASP A 41 9.70 3.50 -4.86
N ASP A 42 9.11 2.59 -5.64
CA ASP A 42 8.16 2.94 -6.70
C ASP A 42 6.70 2.85 -6.24
N LEU A 43 6.44 2.57 -4.96
CA LEU A 43 5.11 2.39 -4.36
C LEU A 43 4.26 1.37 -5.14
N THR A 44 4.91 0.37 -5.72
CA THR A 44 4.24 -0.75 -6.42
C THR A 44 4.02 -1.94 -5.50
N GLU A 45 4.70 -1.97 -4.35
CA GLU A 45 4.55 -3.02 -3.33
C GLU A 45 4.47 -2.39 -1.95
N PHE A 46 3.46 -2.79 -1.18
CA PHE A 46 3.33 -2.49 0.24
C PHE A 46 3.35 -3.79 1.05
N ASN A 47 4.12 -3.79 2.12
CA ASN A 47 4.25 -4.90 3.04
C ASN A 47 3.71 -4.46 4.41
N ILE A 48 2.54 -5.00 4.77
CA ILE A 48 1.86 -4.75 6.04
C ILE A 48 2.22 -5.89 6.99
N PHE A 49 2.99 -5.58 8.01
CA PHE A 49 3.34 -6.52 9.07
C PHE A 49 2.22 -6.53 10.10
N VAL A 50 1.67 -7.72 10.34
CA VAL A 50 0.53 -7.91 11.22
C VAL A 50 0.76 -9.00 12.25
N ASP A 51 0.18 -8.83 13.44
CA ASP A 51 -0.01 -9.93 14.37
C ASP A 51 -1.13 -10.85 13.88
N LYS A 52 -0.76 -12.06 13.46
CA LYS A 52 -1.67 -13.07 12.93
C LYS A 52 -2.79 -13.47 13.90
N GLN A 53 -2.58 -13.35 15.21
CA GLN A 53 -3.62 -13.72 16.20
C GLN A 53 -4.79 -12.73 16.22
N SER A 54 -4.50 -11.45 15.96
CA SER A 54 -5.49 -10.37 15.93
C SER A 54 -5.90 -9.95 14.52
N TYR A 55 -5.23 -10.49 13.49
CA TYR A 55 -5.56 -10.26 12.09
C TYR A 55 -6.94 -10.81 11.74
N ASN A 56 -7.74 -9.99 11.06
CA ASN A 56 -9.00 -10.41 10.48
C ASN A 56 -9.14 -9.88 9.05
N SER A 57 -9.85 -10.62 8.21
CA SER A 57 -10.06 -10.28 6.80
C SER A 57 -10.90 -9.01 6.59
N ILE A 58 -11.51 -8.41 7.62
CA ILE A 58 -12.24 -7.13 7.50
C ILE A 58 -11.27 -5.94 7.52
N GLN A 59 -10.10 -6.06 8.16
CA GLN A 59 -9.02 -5.06 8.09
C GLN A 59 -8.45 -4.92 6.66
N SER A 60 -8.77 -5.84 5.75
CA SER A 60 -8.43 -5.76 4.33
C SER A 60 -9.12 -4.61 3.58
N LEU A 61 -10.18 -3.96 4.09
CA LEU A 61 -10.68 -2.74 3.42
C LEU A 61 -9.63 -1.61 3.37
N GLY A 62 -8.64 -1.64 4.27
CA GLY A 62 -7.47 -0.77 4.23
C GLY A 62 -6.58 -0.95 3.00
N VAL A 63 -6.58 -2.12 2.33
CA VAL A 63 -5.74 -2.32 1.12
C VAL A 63 -6.19 -1.51 -0.09
N LEU A 64 -7.45 -1.09 -0.15
CA LEU A 64 -7.94 -0.23 -1.22
C LEU A 64 -7.21 1.13 -1.26
N ALA A 65 -6.93 1.70 -0.08
CA ALA A 65 -6.21 2.95 0.02
C ALA A 65 -4.76 2.83 -0.49
N PHE A 66 -4.11 1.70 -0.21
CA PHE A 66 -2.75 1.41 -0.70
C PHE A 66 -2.73 1.15 -2.20
N TYR A 67 -3.70 0.41 -2.75
CA TYR A 67 -3.84 0.27 -4.19
C TYR A 67 -4.04 1.61 -4.89
N PHE A 68 -4.91 2.48 -4.36
CA PHE A 68 -5.12 3.81 -4.91
C PHE A 68 -3.85 4.66 -4.86
N THR A 69 -3.17 4.69 -3.71
CA THR A 69 -1.96 5.48 -3.51
C THR A 69 -0.82 5.01 -4.42
N GLY A 70 -0.57 3.70 -4.50
CA GLY A 70 0.45 3.13 -5.38
C GLY A 70 0.14 3.34 -6.86
N ASN A 71 -1.12 3.14 -7.28
CA ASN A 71 -1.52 3.36 -8.67
C ASN A 71 -1.40 4.84 -9.06
N MET A 72 -1.76 5.76 -8.16
CA MET A 72 -1.60 7.19 -8.38
C MET A 72 -0.13 7.59 -8.49
N TYR A 73 0.75 7.05 -7.63
CA TYR A 73 2.19 7.31 -7.73
C TYR A 73 2.75 6.85 -9.07
N GLN A 74 2.41 5.64 -9.50
CA GLN A 74 2.84 5.08 -10.79
C GLN A 74 2.36 5.94 -11.98
N ALA A 75 1.10 6.38 -11.97
CA ALA A 75 0.57 7.28 -13.00
C ALA A 75 1.35 8.60 -13.05
N MET A 76 1.65 9.18 -11.88
CA MET A 76 2.45 10.41 -11.78
C MET A 76 3.92 10.20 -12.15
N ASN A 77 4.42 8.96 -12.06
CA ASN A 77 5.74 8.55 -12.53
C ASN A 77 5.74 8.09 -14.00
N CYS A 78 4.68 8.42 -14.76
CA CYS A 78 4.55 8.12 -16.19
C CYS A 78 4.53 6.63 -16.55
N VAL A 79 4.14 5.74 -15.64
CA VAL A 79 3.88 4.33 -15.94
C VAL A 79 2.64 4.23 -16.84
N SER A 80 2.72 3.43 -17.90
CA SER A 80 1.58 3.18 -18.81
C SER A 80 0.41 2.56 -18.05
N SER A 81 -0.83 2.98 -18.35
CA SER A 81 -2.02 2.58 -17.60
C SER A 81 -2.27 1.07 -17.57
N ASP A 82 -1.92 0.36 -18.63
CA ASP A 82 -1.97 -1.11 -18.73
C ASP A 82 -0.95 -1.82 -17.82
N LYS A 83 0.11 -1.10 -17.41
CA LYS A 83 1.19 -1.61 -16.55
C LYS A 83 1.01 -1.25 -15.09
N ILE A 84 0.21 -0.23 -14.77
CA ILE A 84 -0.05 0.18 -13.39
C ILE A 84 -0.58 -1.02 -12.60
N ASN A 85 0.14 -1.37 -11.55
CA ASN A 85 -0.28 -2.40 -10.61
C ASN A 85 0.36 -2.16 -9.26
N THR A 86 -0.44 -2.22 -8.20
CA THR A 86 0.05 -2.20 -6.83
C THR A 86 -0.27 -3.53 -6.16
N THR A 87 0.73 -4.15 -5.57
CA THR A 87 0.61 -5.35 -4.74
C THR A 87 0.64 -4.96 -3.28
N VAL A 88 -0.20 -5.59 -2.47
CA VAL A 88 -0.13 -5.47 -1.02
C VAL A 88 -0.03 -6.86 -0.42
N ASN A 89 1.00 -7.06 0.41
CA ASN A 89 1.25 -8.28 1.15
C ASN A 89 0.95 -8.06 2.63
N PHE A 90 0.22 -8.99 3.24
CA PHE A 90 0.13 -9.14 4.68
C PHE A 90 1.15 -10.17 5.13
N ILE A 91 2.01 -9.77 6.05
CA ILE A 91 3.14 -10.57 6.54
C ILE A 91 2.98 -10.78 8.04
N ASP A 92 3.09 -12.02 8.49
CA ASP A 92 3.13 -12.31 9.92
C ASP A 92 4.39 -11.67 10.55
N SER A 93 4.18 -10.77 11.52
CA SER A 93 5.27 -10.05 12.20
C SER A 93 6.27 -10.99 12.87
N SER A 94 5.84 -12.17 13.33
CA SER A 94 6.65 -13.14 14.07
C SER A 94 7.44 -14.06 13.13
N THR A 95 6.77 -14.67 12.14
CA THR A 95 7.41 -15.65 11.24
C THR A 95 8.03 -15.04 10.00
N LYS A 96 7.66 -13.80 9.66
CA LYS A 96 7.99 -13.11 8.40
C LYS A 96 7.45 -13.80 7.14
N GLU A 97 6.48 -14.68 7.30
CA GLU A 97 5.81 -15.35 6.18
C GLU A 97 4.66 -14.48 5.64
N VAL A 98 4.49 -14.49 4.32
CA VAL A 98 3.32 -13.87 3.67
C VAL A 98 2.11 -14.74 3.97
N ILE A 99 1.10 -14.16 4.63
CA ILE A 99 -0.14 -14.85 4.99
C ILE A 99 -1.27 -14.58 3.99
N GLU A 100 -1.25 -13.41 3.36
CA GLU A 100 -2.21 -13.00 2.35
C GLU A 100 -1.55 -11.99 1.41
N SER A 101 -1.92 -12.02 0.13
CA SER A 101 -1.44 -11.09 -0.87
C SER A 101 -2.55 -10.79 -1.86
N GLY A 102 -2.65 -9.53 -2.28
CA GLY A 102 -3.56 -9.09 -3.32
C GLY A 102 -2.91 -8.04 -4.20
N ASN A 103 -3.47 -7.83 -5.40
CA ASN A 103 -3.04 -6.76 -6.27
C ASN A 103 -4.22 -6.00 -6.88
N SER A 104 -3.95 -4.77 -7.30
CA SER A 104 -4.95 -3.84 -7.79
C SER A 104 -5.60 -4.25 -9.12
N LYS A 105 -4.90 -5.06 -9.95
CA LYS A 105 -5.44 -5.54 -11.23
C LYS A 105 -6.52 -6.60 -11.04
N ASP A 106 -6.33 -7.48 -10.06
CA ASP A 106 -7.31 -8.54 -9.77
C ASP A 106 -8.63 -7.95 -9.27
N MET A 107 -8.58 -6.83 -8.54
CA MET A 107 -9.79 -6.13 -8.09
C MET A 107 -10.64 -5.58 -9.25
N GLY A 108 -10.01 -5.10 -10.32
CA GLY A 108 -10.74 -4.63 -11.51
C GLY A 108 -11.46 -5.76 -12.25
N ASN A 109 -11.02 -7.01 -12.08
CA ASN A 109 -11.61 -8.19 -12.71
C ASN A 109 -12.74 -8.82 -11.88
N SER A 110 -12.82 -8.53 -10.58
CA SER A 110 -13.85 -9.08 -9.68
C SER A 110 -15.25 -8.45 -9.85
N PHE A 111 -15.40 -7.43 -10.70
CA PHE A 111 -16.66 -6.72 -10.96
C PHE A 111 -17.21 -6.92 -12.39
N ASN A 112 -16.62 -7.84 -13.18
CA ASN A 112 -17.07 -8.19 -14.53
C ASN A 112 -17.72 -9.58 -14.57
#